data_AF-A0A199NZ73-F1
#
_entry.id   AF-A0A199NZ73-F1
#
_cell.length_a   1.000
_cell.length_b   1.000
_cell.length_c   1.000
_cell.angle_alpha   90.00
_cell.angle_beta   90.00
_cell.angle_gamma   90.00
#
_symmetry.space_group_name_H-M   'P 1'
#
loop_
_entity.id
_entity.type
_entity.pdbx_description
1 polymer ?
#
loop_
_entity_poly.entity_id
_entity_poly.type
_entity_poly.pdbx_seq_one_letter_code
_entity_poly.pdbx_strand_id
1 'polypeptide(L)'
;MIEKIAAQIASEQPHIGGTSGGVLGIGKQESLSARPSVKVELTGRIATLALEVGVRYPAPILQVTEDLRETLRRRVSEATGVQIRQVDIRVGYLQPRTEQGRRELL
;
A
#
# COMPACT_ATOMS: atom_id res chain seq x y z
N MET A 1 4.30 14.28 7.72
CA MET A 1 3.81 13.51 8.89
C MET A 1 2.66 12.58 8.50
N ILE A 2 1.62 13.09 7.80
CA ILE A 2 0.47 12.31 7.29
C ILE A 2 0.92 11.13 6.42
N GLU A 3 1.93 11.32 5.57
CA GLU A 3 2.48 10.25 4.71
C GLU A 3 2.99 9.05 5.52
N LYS A 4 3.70 9.30 6.63
CA LYS A 4 4.22 8.21 7.49
C LYS A 4 3.10 7.46 8.18
N ILE A 5 2.04 8.16 8.61
CA ILE A 5 0.85 7.56 9.23
C ILE A 5 0.11 6.70 8.20
N ALA A 6 -0.15 7.24 7.01
CA ALA A 6 -0.80 6.51 5.94
C ALA A 6 0.01 5.27 5.49
N ALA A 7 1.34 5.41 5.36
CA ALA A 7 2.23 4.31 5.03
C ALA A 7 2.26 3.23 6.13
N GLN A 8 2.13 3.62 7.40
CA GLN A 8 2.02 2.67 8.52
C GLN A 8 0.71 1.88 8.44
N ILE A 9 -0.41 2.59 8.32
CA ILE A 9 -1.75 1.98 8.24
C ILE A 9 -1.84 1.02 7.04
N ALA A 10 -1.27 1.40 5.90
CA ALA A 10 -1.24 0.55 4.71
C ALA A 10 -0.38 -0.72 4.90
N SER A 11 0.68 -0.66 5.71
CA SER A 11 1.50 -1.85 6.02
C SER A 11 0.85 -2.82 7.01
N GLU A 12 -0.17 -2.38 7.75
CA GLU A 12 -0.91 -3.24 8.68
C GLU A 12 -1.98 -4.09 7.97
N GLN A 13 -2.28 -3.80 6.69
CA GLN A 13 -3.35 -4.49 5.98
C GLN A 13 -2.89 -5.86 5.45
N PRO A 14 -3.62 -6.94 5.77
CA PRO A 14 -3.31 -8.27 5.24
C PRO A 14 -3.32 -8.27 3.71
N HIS A 15 -2.42 -9.06 3.10
CA HIS A 15 -2.30 -9.21 1.64
C HIS A 15 -1.75 -8.01 0.87
N ILE A 16 -1.39 -6.91 1.56
CA ILE A 16 -0.80 -5.71 0.98
C ILE A 16 0.69 -5.68 1.30
N GLY A 17 1.52 -5.50 0.28
CA GLY A 17 2.96 -5.29 0.38
C GLY A 17 3.35 -3.94 -0.19
N GLY A 18 4.46 -3.36 0.27
CA GLY A 18 5.04 -2.17 -0.35
C GLY A 18 6.12 -2.49 -1.38
N THR A 19 6.58 -1.48 -2.11
CA THR A 19 7.88 -1.55 -2.81
C THR A 19 8.97 -1.05 -1.86
N SER A 20 9.88 -1.92 -1.42
CA SER A 20 11.02 -1.49 -0.59
C SER A 20 12.10 -0.94 -1.51
N GLY A 21 12.47 0.32 -1.30
CA GLY A 21 13.76 0.88 -1.72
C GLY A 21 13.93 1.06 -3.23
N GLY A 22 14.26 2.30 -3.62
CA GLY A 22 14.66 2.62 -4.98
C GLY A 22 14.36 4.06 -5.31
N VAL A 23 15.29 4.96 -4.96
CA VAL A 23 15.32 6.26 -5.63
C VAL A 23 15.55 5.97 -7.12
N LEU A 24 14.61 6.37 -7.98
CA LEU A 24 14.68 6.19 -9.45
C LEU A 24 14.61 4.74 -10.00
N GLY A 25 13.87 3.82 -9.36
CA GLY A 25 13.53 2.53 -10.02
C GLY A 25 14.70 1.55 -10.24
N ILE A 26 15.88 1.84 -9.69
CA ILE A 26 17.02 0.92 -9.66
C ILE A 26 16.96 0.18 -8.32
N GLY A 27 16.74 -1.14 -8.36
CA GLY A 27 16.76 -1.99 -7.17
C GLY A 27 15.43 -2.20 -6.45
N LYS A 28 14.28 -2.17 -7.16
CA LYS A 28 12.97 -2.56 -6.60
C LYS A 28 13.04 -4.02 -6.12
N GLN A 29 13.24 -4.24 -4.83
CA GLN A 29 13.08 -5.55 -4.23
C GLN A 29 11.61 -5.66 -3.77
N GLU A 30 10.79 -6.27 -4.63
CA GLU A 30 9.37 -6.53 -4.39
C GLU A 30 9.23 -7.45 -3.18
N SER A 31 8.88 -6.88 -2.02
CA SER A 31 8.83 -7.60 -0.76
C SER A 31 7.56 -7.20 -0.03
N LEU A 32 6.70 -8.17 0.31
CA LEU A 32 5.52 -7.93 1.16
C LEU A 32 5.85 -7.29 2.52
N SER A 33 7.10 -7.34 2.98
CA SER A 33 7.57 -6.69 4.22
C SER A 33 7.96 -5.22 4.04
N ALA A 34 7.94 -4.71 2.82
CA ALA A 34 8.29 -3.34 2.53
C ALA A 34 7.16 -2.37 2.86
N ARG A 35 7.54 -1.15 3.26
CA ARG A 35 6.57 -0.09 3.51
C ARG A 35 6.05 0.47 2.17
N PRO A 36 4.73 0.54 1.94
CA PRO A 36 4.18 1.09 0.71
C PRO A 36 4.54 2.58 0.56
N SER A 37 4.78 3.00 -0.67
CA SER A 37 5.10 4.40 -0.98
C SER A 37 3.81 5.21 -0.98
N VAL A 38 3.77 6.27 -0.19
CA VAL A 38 2.58 7.11 -0.03
C VAL A 38 2.95 8.57 -0.23
N LYS A 39 2.24 9.24 -1.13
CA LYS A 39 2.30 10.69 -1.34
C LYS A 39 1.01 11.31 -0.82
N VAL A 40 1.14 12.45 -0.15
CA VAL A 40 0.00 13.22 0.36
C VAL A 40 0.06 14.61 -0.24
N GLU A 41 -1.04 15.02 -0.88
CA GLU A 41 -1.24 16.41 -1.29
C GLU A 41 -2.30 17.04 -0.40
N LEU A 42 -1.95 18.14 0.26
CA LEU A 42 -2.83 18.86 1.18
C LEU A 42 -3.20 20.21 0.57
N THR A 43 -4.50 20.45 0.42
CA THR A 43 -5.06 21.75 0.03
C THR A 43 -5.99 22.24 1.13
N GLY A 44 -5.47 23.12 1.98
CA GLY A 44 -6.20 23.63 3.16
C GLY A 44 -6.46 22.51 4.17
N ARG A 45 -7.74 22.16 4.36
CA ARG A 45 -8.18 21.06 5.25
C ARG A 45 -8.53 19.77 4.50
N ILE A 46 -8.32 19.75 3.19
CA ILE A 46 -8.64 18.61 2.33
C ILE A 46 -7.33 17.98 1.86
N ALA A 47 -7.20 16.66 1.98
CA ALA A 47 -6.06 15.91 1.46
C ALA A 47 -6.46 14.86 0.43
N THR A 48 -5.54 14.64 -0.51
CA THR A 48 -5.54 13.56 -1.48
C THR A 48 -4.37 12.63 -1.16
N LEU A 49 -4.66 11.33 -1.14
CA LEU A 49 -3.68 10.27 -0.86
C LEU A 49 -3.41 9.50 -2.15
N ALA A 50 -2.14 9.38 -2.54
CA ALA A 50 -1.72 8.51 -3.63
C ALA A 50 -0.77 7.43 -3.09
N LEU A 51 -1.09 6.16 -3.34
CA LEU A 51 -0.32 5.02 -2.81
C LEU A 51 0.03 4.05 -3.93
N GLU A 52 1.26 3.54 -3.90
CA GLU A 52 1.69 2.41 -4.72
C GLU A 52 1.85 1.17 -3.84
N VAL A 53 1.07 0.13 -4.13
CA VAL A 53 1.00 -1.10 -3.33
C VAL A 53 1.17 -2.33 -4.21
N GLY A 54 1.76 -3.38 -3.65
CA GLY A 54 1.73 -4.73 -4.19
C GLY A 54 0.62 -5.53 -3.53
N VAL A 55 -0.05 -6.40 -4.29
CA VAL A 55 -1.13 -7.26 -3.79
C VAL A 55 -0.74 -8.72 -3.93
N ARG A 56 -1.01 -9.53 -2.90
CA ARG A 56 -0.81 -10.98 -2.95
C ARG A 56 -1.88 -11.64 -3.81
N TYR A 57 -1.49 -12.47 -4.77
CA TYR A 57 -2.40 -13.30 -5.56
C TYR A 57 -2.47 -14.73 -4.97
N PRO A 58 -3.64 -15.38 -4.88
CA PRO A 58 -4.95 -15.01 -5.43
C PRO A 58 -5.89 -14.31 -4.41
N ALA A 59 -5.56 -13.11 -3.92
CA ALA A 59 -6.50 -12.31 -3.13
C ALA A 59 -7.47 -11.50 -4.03
N PRO A 60 -8.71 -11.23 -3.59
CA PRO A 60 -9.66 -10.39 -4.32
C PRO A 60 -9.19 -8.92 -4.32
N ILE A 61 -8.44 -8.52 -5.35
CA ILE A 61 -7.78 -7.21 -5.45
C ILE A 61 -8.76 -6.07 -5.18
N LEU A 62 -9.94 -6.11 -5.79
CA LEU A 62 -10.95 -5.05 -5.66
C LEU A 62 -11.37 -4.85 -4.20
N GLN A 63 -11.70 -5.94 -3.52
CA GLN A 63 -12.11 -5.91 -2.11
C GLN A 63 -10.96 -5.41 -1.21
N VAL A 64 -9.75 -5.92 -1.42
CA VAL A 64 -8.56 -5.49 -0.66
C VAL A 64 -8.28 -3.99 -0.85
N THR A 65 -8.44 -3.47 -2.07
CA THR A 65 -8.23 -2.04 -2.35
C THR A 65 -9.34 -1.16 -1.77
N GLU A 66 -10.59 -1.60 -1.79
CA GLU A 66 -11.70 -0.85 -1.19
C GLU A 66 -11.59 -0.82 0.34
N ASP A 67 -11.27 -1.95 0.97
CA ASP A 67 -11.03 -2.02 2.42
C ASP A 67 -9.86 -1.13 2.83
N LEU A 68 -8.79 -1.10 2.02
CA LEU A 68 -7.65 -0.21 2.24
C LEU A 68 -8.07 1.27 2.11
N ARG A 69 -8.87 1.61 1.10
CA ARG A 69 -9.36 2.97 0.86
C ARG A 69 -10.19 3.48 2.04
N GLU A 70 -11.13 2.67 2.53
CA GLU A 70 -11.97 3.03 3.67
C GLU A 70 -11.13 3.18 4.95
N THR A 71 -10.23 2.22 5.20
CA THR A 71 -9.37 2.22 6.39
C THR A 71 -8.46 3.45 6.42
N LEU A 72 -7.82 3.80 5.30
CA LEU A 72 -6.97 4.99 5.19
C LEU A 72 -7.78 6.26 5.40
N ARG A 73 -8.94 6.38 4.75
CA ARG A 73 -9.81 7.54 4.88
C ARG A 73 -10.20 7.77 6.34
N ARG A 74 -10.63 6.71 7.02
CA ARG A 74 -11.06 6.79 8.42
C ARG A 74 -9.89 7.09 9.36
N ARG A 75 -8.86 6.25 9.39
CA ARG A 75 -7.76 6.35 10.35
C ARG A 75 -6.90 7.59 10.15
N VAL A 76 -6.64 8.00 8.91
CA VAL A 76 -5.87 9.24 8.65
C VAL A 76 -6.67 10.47 9.06
N SER A 77 -7.98 10.49 8.78
CA SER A 77 -8.85 11.59 9.22
C SER A 77 -8.94 11.67 10.75
N GLU A 78 -9.08 10.53 11.43
CA GLU A 78 -9.10 10.46 12.91
C GLU A 78 -7.78 10.95 13.52
N ALA A 79 -6.64 10.52 12.96
CA ALA A 79 -5.32 10.85 13.51
C ALA A 79 -4.86 12.29 13.23
N THR A 80 -5.36 12.92 12.16
CA THR A 80 -4.82 14.21 11.68
C THR A 80 -5.84 15.34 11.64
N GLY A 81 -7.14 15.03 11.75
CA GLY A 81 -8.23 16.01 11.64
C GLY A 81 -8.43 16.58 10.22
N VAL A 82 -7.77 16.00 9.22
CA VAL A 82 -7.85 16.41 7.81
C VAL A 82 -8.89 15.56 7.08
N GLN A 83 -9.71 16.20 6.24
CA GLN A 83 -10.68 15.47 5.42
C GLN A 83 -10.00 14.86 4.19
N ILE A 84 -9.99 13.54 4.09
CA ILE A 84 -9.55 12.85 2.89
C ILE A 84 -10.66 12.91 1.84
N ARG A 85 -10.38 13.54 0.69
CA ARG A 85 -11.34 13.63 -0.43
C ARG A 85 -11.17 12.47 -1.41
N GLN A 86 -9.93 12.08 -1.68
CA GLN A 86 -9.60 11.09 -2.70
C GLN A 86 -8.44 10.21 -2.25
N VAL A 87 -8.52 8.94 -2.61
CA VAL A 87 -7.50 7.92 -2.34
C VAL A 87 -7.24 7.14 -3.63
N ASP A 88 -6.12 7.46 -4.26
CA ASP A 88 -5.64 6.85 -5.50
C ASP A 88 -4.71 5.68 -5.16
N ILE A 89 -5.17 4.46 -5.45
CA ILE A 89 -4.41 3.24 -5.19
C ILE A 89 -3.92 2.69 -6.52
N ARG A 90 -2.60 2.64 -6.70
CA ARG A 90 -1.95 1.99 -7.85
C ARG A 90 -1.40 0.64 -7.41
N VAL A 91 -1.89 -0.43 -8.02
CA VAL A 91 -1.31 -1.76 -7.85
C VAL A 91 -0.08 -1.86 -8.75
N GLY A 92 1.11 -1.78 -8.17
CA GLY A 92 2.36 -1.77 -8.91
C GLY A 92 2.83 -3.16 -9.34
N TYR A 93 2.49 -4.19 -8.58
CA TYR A 93 2.86 -5.58 -8.86
C TYR A 93 1.95 -6.57 -8.11
N LEU A 94 1.89 -7.80 -8.62
CA LEU A 94 1.17 -8.90 -7.99
C LEU A 94 2.17 -9.95 -7.52
N GLN A 95 2.17 -10.26 -6.23
CA GLN A 95 3.02 -11.32 -5.70
C GLN A 95 2.24 -12.63 -5.67
N PRO A 96 2.57 -13.62 -6.51
CA PRO A 96 1.94 -14.92 -6.41
C PRO A 96 2.26 -15.52 -5.04
N ARG A 97 1.27 -16.18 -4.42
CA ARG A 97 1.53 -17.08 -3.29
C ARG A 97 2.50 -18.14 -3.79
N THR A 98 3.78 -17.99 -3.50
CA THR A 98 4.73 -19.08 -3.65
C THR A 98 4.34 -20.11 -2.61
N GLU A 99 3.58 -21.12 -3.03
CA GLU A 99 3.59 -22.37 -2.30
C GLU A 99 5.04 -22.84 -2.37
N GLN A 100 5.74 -22.84 -1.24
CA GLN A 100 7.05 -23.50 -1.13
C GLN A 100 6.82 -25.02 -1.24
N GLY A 101 6.43 -25.46 -2.44
CA GLY A 101 6.41 -26.84 -2.89
C GLY A 101 7.68 -27.09 -3.68
N ARG A 102 8.72 -27.49 -2.95
CA ARG A 102 9.86 -28.31 -3.37
C ARG A 102 9.86 -28.75 -4.85
N ARG A 103 10.82 -28.28 -5.62
CA ARG A 103 11.48 -29.07 -6.66
C ARG A 103 12.98 -28.91 -6.52
N GLU A 104 13.55 -29.73 -5.64
CA GLU A 104 14.94 -30.18 -5.83
C GLU A 104 14.95 -30.91 -7.17
N LEU A 105 15.62 -30.33 -8.16
CA LEU A 105 15.93 -31.05 -9.40
C LEU A 105 17.12 -31.95 -9.07
N LEU A 106 16.87 -33.26 -9.13
CA LEU A 106 17.87 -34.32 -9.14
C LEU A 106 18.79 -34.20 -10.36
#